data_AF-A0A1H5YU48-F1
#
_entry.id   AF-A0A1H5YU48-F1
#
_cell.length_a   1.000
_cell.length_b   1.000
_cell.length_c   1.000
_cell.angle_alpha   90.00
_cell.angle_beta   90.00
_cell.angle_gamma   90.00
#
_symmetry.space_group_name_H-M   'P 1'
#
loop_
_entity.id
_entity.type
_entity.pdbx_description
1 polymer ?
#
loop_
_entity_poly.entity_id
_entity_poly.type
_entity_poly.pdbx_seq_one_letter_code
_entity_poly.pdbx_strand_id
1 'polypeptide(L)' 'MLFDRLYVLRNQLIHGGATWNSRVNRAQIRDGAAILGFLVPVFIELMMDHAHEDWGRPFYPVTEG' A
#
# COMPACT_ATOMS: atom_id res chain seq x y z
N MET A 1 -13.21 -1.62 -5.82
CA MET A 1 -13.56 -2.84 -5.03
C MET A 1 -12.35 -3.51 -4.36
N LEU A 2 -11.23 -3.77 -5.05
CA LEU A 2 -10.01 -4.32 -4.41
C LEU A 2 -9.26 -3.25 -3.60
N PHE A 3 -8.95 -2.11 -4.23
CA PHE A 3 -8.23 -1.01 -3.57
C PHE A 3 -8.99 -0.43 -2.37
N ASP A 4 -10.33 -0.36 -2.44
CA ASP A 4 -11.16 0.04 -1.29
C ASP A 4 -10.96 -0.88 -0.07
N ARG A 5 -10.81 -2.19 -0.31
CA ARG A 5 -10.54 -3.15 0.77
C ARG A 5 -9.13 -3.01 1.33
N LEU A 6 -8.13 -2.76 0.48
CA LEU A 6 -6.77 -2.44 0.93
C LEU A 6 -6.74 -1.13 1.72
N TYR A 7 -7.54 -0.14 1.33
CA TYR A 7 -7.69 1.12 2.05
C TYR A 7 -8.32 0.93 3.43
N VAL A 8 -9.39 0.13 3.53
CA VAL A 8 -9.98 -0.25 4.83
C VAL A 8 -8.97 -1.00 5.70
N LEU A 9 -8.20 -1.93 5.12
CA LEU A 9 -7.15 -2.66 5.83
C LEU A 9 -6.06 -1.73 6.37
N ARG A 10 -5.60 -0.74 5.57
CA ARG A 10 -4.70 0.32 6.03
C ARG A 10 -5.31 1.08 7.21
N ASN A 11 -6.58 1.47 7.13
CA ASN A 11 -7.24 2.22 8.19
C ASN A 11 -7.31 1.41 9.50
N GLN A 12 -7.53 0.09 9.41
CA GLN A 12 -7.50 -0.79 10.57
C GLN A 12 -6.10 -0.88 11.20
N LEU A 13 -5.04 -0.85 10.39
CA LEU A 13 -3.66 -0.85 10.88
C LEU A 13 -3.29 0.46 11.58
N ILE A 14 -3.68 1.60 11.01
CA ILE A 14 -3.34 2.94 11.53
C ILE A 14 -4.21 3.36 12.72
N HIS A 15 -5.51 3.06 12.68
CA HIS A 15 -6.49 3.55 13.67
C HIS A 15 -6.88 2.51 14.73
N GLY A 16 -6.16 1.38 14.82
CA GLY A 16 -6.30 0.45 15.95
C GLY A 16 -7.41 -0.60 15.83
N GLY A 17 -7.86 -0.91 14.61
CA GLY A 17 -8.68 -2.11 14.32
C GLY A 17 -7.85 -3.42 14.25
N ALA A 18 -6.53 -3.30 14.24
CA ALA A 18 -5.56 -4.38 14.32
C ALA A 18 -4.66 -4.18 15.55
N THR A 19 -5.18 -4.43 16.75
CA THR A 19 -4.39 -4.31 17.97
C THR A 19 -3.24 -5.32 18.00
N TRP A 20 -2.11 -4.94 18.61
CA TRP A 20 -0.96 -5.82 18.84
C TRP A 20 -1.44 -7.09 19.57
N ASN A 21 -1.16 -8.25 18.97
CA ASN A 21 -1.60 -9.59 19.42
C ASN A 21 -3.07 -9.98 19.18
N SER A 22 -3.87 -9.16 18.49
CA SER A 22 -5.18 -9.60 17.99
C SER A 22 -5.02 -10.62 16.87
N ARG A 23 -5.71 -11.76 17.01
CA ARG A 23 -5.71 -12.83 16.00
C ARG A 23 -6.69 -12.57 14.85
N VAL A 24 -7.63 -11.64 15.04
CA VAL A 24 -8.79 -11.47 14.15
C VAL A 24 -8.39 -10.93 12.77
N ASN A 25 -7.40 -10.01 12.70
CA ASN A 25 -7.06 -9.33 11.44
C ASN A 25 -5.77 -9.86 10.76
N ARG A 26 -5.11 -10.89 11.31
CA ARG A 26 -3.80 -11.34 10.79
C ARG A 26 -3.87 -11.98 9.40
N ALA A 27 -4.95 -12.72 9.12
CA ALA A 27 -5.14 -13.32 7.81
C ALA A 27 -5.31 -12.22 6.73
N GLN A 28 -6.11 -11.19 7.00
CA GLN A 28 -6.33 -10.10 6.06
C GLN A 28 -5.06 -9.27 5.83
N ILE A 29 -4.25 -9.03 6.87
CA ILE A 29 -2.93 -8.38 6.74
C ILE A 29 -2.01 -9.20 5.83
N ARG A 30 -1.89 -10.51 6.06
CA ARG A 30 -1.07 -11.40 5.23
C ARG A 30 -1.53 -11.39 3.77
N ASP A 31 -2.82 -11.53 3.55
CA ASP A 31 -3.37 -11.63 2.20
C ASP A 31 -3.25 -10.26 1.48
N GLY A 32 -3.48 -9.15 2.19
CA GLY A 32 -3.25 -7.80 1.69
C GLY A 32 -1.79 -7.52 1.35
N ALA A 33 -0.85 -8.00 2.19
CA ALA A 33 0.58 -7.90 1.92
C ALA A 33 0.98 -8.73 0.69
N ALA A 34 0.44 -9.93 0.51
CA ALA A 34 0.69 -10.76 -0.67
C ALA A 34 0.18 -10.09 -1.96
N ILE A 35 -1.02 -9.49 -1.92
CA ILE A 35 -1.59 -8.74 -3.04
C ILE A 35 -0.71 -7.54 -3.38
N LEU A 36 -0.30 -6.75 -2.39
CA LEU A 36 0.58 -5.60 -2.60
C LEU A 36 1.96 -6.03 -3.11
N GLY A 37 2.49 -7.16 -2.63
CA GLY A 37 3.75 -7.73 -3.11
C GLY A 37 3.73 -8.07 -4.60
N PHE A 38 2.57 -8.42 -5.16
CA PHE A 38 2.39 -8.61 -6.59
C PHE A 38 2.18 -7.29 -7.34
N LEU A 39 1.37 -6.37 -6.80
CA LEU A 39 0.95 -5.16 -7.51
C LEU A 39 1.98 -4.03 -7.50
N VAL A 40 2.69 -3.82 -6.39
CA VAL A 40 3.64 -2.71 -6.24
C VAL A 40 4.76 -2.75 -7.29
N PRO A 41 5.41 -3.90 -7.58
CA PRO A 41 6.41 -3.96 -8.64
C PRO A 41 5.88 -3.52 -10.01
N VAL A 42 4.66 -3.95 -10.36
CA VAL A 42 4.00 -3.58 -11.63
C VAL A 42 3.76 -2.06 -11.71
N PHE A 43 3.33 -1.45 -10.61
CA PHE A 43 3.15 0.01 -10.57
C PHE A 43 4.46 0.75 -10.73
N ILE A 44 5.53 0.30 -10.07
CA ILE A 44 6.86 0.91 -10.18
C ILE A 44 7.36 0.80 -11.63
N GLU A 45 7.27 -0.37 -12.25
CA GLU A 45 7.66 -0.60 -13.65
C GLU A 45 6.91 0.35 -14.59
N LEU A 46 5.57 0.43 -14.46
CA LEU A 46 4.74 1.32 -15.27
C LEU A 46 5.14 2.80 -15.11
N MET A 47 5.40 3.24 -13.87
CA MET A 47 5.85 4.61 -13.59
C MET A 47 7.24 4.90 -14.16
N MET A 48 8.15 3.91 -14.15
CA MET A 48 9.48 4.04 -14.73
C MET A 48 9.42 4.12 -16.27
N ASP A 49 8.59 3.30 -16.91
CA ASP A 49 8.40 3.31 -18.36
C ASP A 49 7.77 4.61 -18.87
N HIS A 50 6.97 5.27 -18.03
CA HIS A 50 6.27 6.52 -18.35
C HIS A 50 6.68 7.66 -17.40
N ALA A 51 7.99 7.83 -17.19
CA ALA A 51 8.54 8.77 -16.21
C ALA A 51 8.17 10.26 -16.45
N HIS A 52 7.70 10.61 -17.65
CA HIS A 52 7.31 11.97 -18.02
C HIS A 52 5.81 12.26 -17.87
N GLU A 53 5.00 11.27 -17.51
CA GLU A 53 3.58 11.47 -17.19
C GLU A 53 3.38 12.18 -15.85
N ASP A 54 2.23 12.84 -15.68
CA ASP A 54 1.86 13.46 -14.42
C ASP A 54 1.32 12.40 -13.43
N TRP A 55 2.23 11.86 -12.63
CA TRP A 55 1.91 10.94 -11.52
C TRP A 55 1.49 11.66 -10.23
N GLY A 56 1.34 12.99 -10.28
CA GLY A 56 1.10 13.82 -9.11
C GLY A 56 2.34 14.08 -8.26
N ARG A 57 2.16 14.76 -7.13
CA ARG A 57 3.27 15.08 -6.22
C ARG A 57 3.63 13.86 -5.37
N PRO A 58 4.92 13.48 -5.27
CA PRO A 58 5.33 12.40 -4.38
C PRO A 58 5.03 12.80 -2.93
N PHE A 59 4.39 11.89 -2.18
CA PHE A 59 4.11 12.09 -0.75
C PHE A 59 5.39 12.11 0.10
N TYR A 60 6.47 11.50 -0.40
CA TYR A 60 7.79 11.45 0.22
C TYR A 60 8.84 11.83 -0.82
N PRO A 61 9.08 13.14 -1.06
CA PRO A 61 10.08 13.58 -2.01
C PRO A 61 11.48 13.23 -1.51
N VAL A 62 12.42 13.00 -2.44
CA VAL A 62 13.84 12.89 -2.12
C VAL A 62 14.31 14.24 -1.55
N THR A 63 14.86 14.23 -0.34
CA THR A 63 15.49 15.40 0.26
C THR A 63 16.98 15.36 0.02
N GLU A 64 17.57 16.48 -0.40
CA GLU A 64 19.03 16.63 -0.37
C GLU A 64 19.48 16.65 1.10
N GLY A 65 20.52 15.86 1.40
CA GLY A 65 21.10 15.74 2.73
C GLY A 65 22.11 16.82 3.06
#